data_AF-A0A9Q1AJ27-F1
#
_entry.id   AF-A0A9Q1AJ27-F1
#
_cell.length_a   1.000
_cell.length_b   1.000
_cell.length_c   1.000
_cell.angle_alpha   90.00
_cell.angle_beta   90.00
_cell.angle_gamma   90.00
#
_symmetry.space_group_name_H-M   'P 1'
#
loop_
_entity.id
_entity.type
_entity.pdbx_description
1 polymer ?
#
loop_
_entity_poly.entity_id
_entity_poly.type
_entity_poly.pdbx_seq_one_letter_code
_entity_poly.pdbx_strand_id
1 'polypeptide(L)' 'MADPLLQGQYPMRGLYQALAVAAMCVQEQPNMRPLIADVVTALSYLASQKYDPETRPVQGSRTGPSTPGTRREQ' A
#
# COMPACT_ATOMS: atom_id res chain seq x y z
N MET A 1 -0.72 -3.29 9.13
CA MET A 1 -1.67 -4.13 8.37
C MET A 1 -2.95 -3.32 8.15
N ALA A 2 -3.65 -3.56 7.04
CA ALA A 2 -4.98 -2.96 6.80
C ALA A 2 -6.05 -3.71 7.59
N ASP A 3 -7.19 -3.07 7.84
CA ASP A 3 -8.34 -3.68 8.52
C ASP A 3 -8.82 -4.95 7.77
N PRO A 4 -8.94 -6.11 8.44
CA PRO A 4 -9.46 -7.34 7.83
C PRO A 4 -10.84 -7.19 7.18
N LEU A 5 -11.70 -6.30 7.70
CA LEU A 5 -13.04 -6.05 7.17
C LEU A 5 -13.02 -5.39 5.79
N LEU A 6 -11.90 -4.79 5.38
CA LEU A 6 -11.74 -4.27 4.02
C LEU A 6 -11.59 -5.40 2.99
N GLN A 7 -11.27 -6.64 3.41
CA GLN A 7 -11.17 -7.80 2.51
C GLN A 7 -10.26 -7.60 1.28
N GLY A 8 -9.24 -6.75 1.40
CA GLY A 8 -8.35 -6.40 0.28
C GLY A 8 -8.94 -5.40 -0.73
N GLN A 9 -10.13 -4.87 -0.47
CA GLN A 9 -10.82 -3.88 -1.32
C GLN A 9 -10.35 -2.46 -1.01
N TYR A 10 -9.08 -2.19 -1.24
CA TYR A 10 -8.52 -0.85 -1.07
C TYR A 10 -7.37 -0.60 -2.05
N PRO A 11 -7.17 0.65 -2.49
CA PRO A 11 -6.04 1.00 -3.33
C PRO A 11 -4.77 0.94 -2.49
N MET A 12 -3.86 0.03 -2.81
CA MET A 12 -2.65 -0.17 -2.01
C MET A 12 -1.81 1.11 -1.90
N ARG A 13 -1.63 1.85 -3.00
CA ARG A 13 -0.95 3.17 -2.98
C ARG A 13 -1.69 4.21 -2.13
N GLY A 14 -3.02 4.31 -2.29
CA GLY A 14 -3.82 5.27 -1.52
C GLY A 14 -3.77 4.99 -0.02
N LEU A 15 -3.80 3.71 0.38
CA LEU A 15 -3.65 3.31 1.78
C LEU A 15 -2.30 3.74 2.37
N TYR A 16 -1.19 3.49 1.65
CA TYR A 16 0.13 3.91 2.11
C TYR A 16 0.27 5.42 2.21
N GLN A 17 -0.31 6.17 1.27
CA GLN A 17 -0.32 7.63 1.31
C GLN A 17 -1.12 8.14 2.50
N ALA A 18 -2.32 7.60 2.76
CA ALA A 18 -3.12 7.96 3.92
C ALA A 18 -2.39 7.65 5.23
N LEU A 19 -1.68 6.51 5.30
CA LEU A 19 -0.87 6.15 6.46
C LEU A 19 0.29 7.13 6.69
N ALA A 20 0.95 7.58 5.63
CA ALA A 20 2.01 8.59 5.74
C ALA A 20 1.45 9.92 6.28
N VAL A 21 0.28 10.36 5.80
CA VAL A 21 -0.40 11.55 6.33
C VAL A 21 -0.73 11.38 7.81
N ALA A 22 -1.31 10.24 8.20
CA ALA A 22 -1.61 9.96 9.60
C ALA A 22 -0.35 9.96 10.47
N ALA A 23 0.75 9.38 9.98
CA ALA A 23 2.04 9.35 10.68
C ALA A 23 2.61 10.77 10.89
N MET A 24 2.47 11.67 9.91
CA MET A 24 2.85 13.08 10.07
C MET A 24 2.00 13.79 11.14
N CYS A 25 0.72 13.47 11.26
CA CYS A 25 -0.17 14.08 12.25
C CYS A 25 0.14 13.68 13.69
N VAL A 26 0.65 12.47 13.92
CA VAL A 26 0.94 11.92 15.27
C VAL A 26 2.40 12.08 15.70
N GLN A 27 3.18 12.90 15.00
CA GLN A 27 4.57 13.16 15.36
C GLN A 27 4.70 13.70 16.79
N GLU A 28 5.71 13.24 17.52
CA GLU A 28 5.99 13.70 18.89
C GLU A 28 6.28 15.21 18.91
N GLN A 29 7.05 15.68 17.93
CA GLN A 29 7.40 17.09 17.78
C GLN A 29 6.26 17.85 17.08
N PRO A 30 5.67 18.89 17.70
CA PRO A 30 4.50 19.59 17.16
C PRO A 30 4.79 20.39 15.89
N ASN A 31 6.02 20.87 15.71
CA ASN A 31 6.47 21.59 14.50
C ASN A 31 6.58 20.69 13.26
N MET A 32 6.66 19.38 13.42
CA MET A 32 6.67 18.41 12.33
C MET A 32 5.27 17.98 11.91
N ARG A 33 4.23 18.39 12.65
CA ARG A 33 2.85 18.11 12.30
C ARG A 33 2.39 19.09 11.21
N PRO A 34 1.76 18.60 10.13
CA PRO A 34 1.31 19.45 9.04
C PRO A 34 0.13 20.33 9.46
N LEU A 35 -0.09 21.42 8.72
CA LEU A 35 -1.30 22.23 8.90
C LEU A 35 -2.53 21.38 8.55
N ILE A 36 -3.64 21.59 9.28
CA ILE A 36 -4.87 20.85 9.04
C ILE A 36 -5.40 21.05 7.62
N ALA A 37 -5.17 22.23 7.03
CA ALA A 37 -5.52 22.51 5.63
C ALA A 37 -4.77 21.59 4.64
N ASP A 38 -3.49 21.30 4.89
CA ASP A 38 -2.69 20.41 4.05
C ASP A 38 -3.15 18.96 4.19
N VAL A 39 -3.48 18.55 5.42
CA VAL A 39 -4.04 17.21 5.71
C VAL A 39 -5.36 17.02 4.97
N VAL A 40 -6.28 17.99 5.08
CA VAL A 40 -7.58 17.92 4.39
C VAL A 40 -7.37 17.88 2.88
N THR A 41 -6.50 18.73 2.34
CA THR A 41 -6.20 18.74 0.89
C THR A 41 -5.67 17.38 0.41
N ALA A 42 -4.70 16.80 1.14
CA ALA A 42 -4.15 15.50 0.81
C ALA A 42 -5.22 14.39 0.88
N LEU A 43 -6.02 14.35 1.95
CA LEU A 43 -7.06 13.35 2.11
C LEU A 43 -8.19 13.51 1.08
N SER A 44 -8.58 14.74 0.73
CA SER A 44 -9.54 15.01 -0.34
C SER A 44 -9.04 14.53 -1.70
N TYR A 45 -7.76 14.76 -2.00
CA TYR A 45 -7.13 14.22 -3.20
C TYR A 45 -7.18 12.68 -3.21
N LEU A 46 -6.80 12.01 -2.12
CA LEU A 46 -6.87 10.56 -2.02
C LEU A 46 -8.30 10.02 -2.18
N ALA A 47 -9.28 10.68 -1.56
CA ALA A 47 -10.69 10.28 -1.64
C ALA A 47 -11.28 10.44 -3.06
N SER A 48 -10.74 11.37 -3.87
CA SER A 48 -11.15 11.54 -5.26
C SER A 48 -10.66 10.43 -6.20
N GLN A 49 -9.65 9.66 -5.77
CA GLN A 49 -9.13 8.53 -6.54
C GLN A 49 -10.06 7.33 -6.39
N LYS A 50 -10.61 6.85 -7.50
CA LYS A 50 -11.45 5.65 -7.49
C LYS A 50 -10.58 4.41 -7.29
N TYR A 51 -11.01 3.53 -6.39
CA TYR A 51 -10.45 2.19 -6.31
C TYR A 51 -10.94 1.35 -7.48
N ASP A 52 -10.02 0.96 -8.35
CA ASP A 52 -10.28 -0.03 -9.40
C ASP A 52 -9.59 -1.35 -9.03
N PRO A 53 -10.35 -2.40 -8.66
CA PRO A 53 -9.79 -3.69 -8.28
C PRO A 53 -9.07 -4.41 -9.45
N GLU A 54 -9.31 -4.02 -10.71
CA GLU A 54 -8.63 -4.58 -11.88
C GLU A 54 -7.25 -3.95 -12.10
N THR A 55 -7.02 -2.76 -11.55
CA THR A 55 -5.69 -2.10 -11.57
C THR A 55 -4.72 -2.67 -10.55
N ARG A 56 -5.00 -3.87 -10.00
CA ARG A 56 -4.08 -4.62 -9.16
C ARG A 56 -2.67 -4.48 -9.75
N PRO A 57 -1.71 -3.89 -9.03
CA PRO A 57 -0.35 -3.95 -9.49
C PRO A 57 -0.05 -5.43 -9.65
N VAL A 58 0.37 -5.85 -10.84
CA VAL A 58 0.91 -7.18 -11.10
C VAL A 58 2.06 -7.38 -10.11
N GLN A 59 1.74 -7.88 -8.94
CA GLN A 59 2.67 -8.35 -7.94
C GLN A 59 2.40 -9.84 -7.83
N GLY A 60 3.08 -10.58 -8.71
CA GLY A 60 3.22 -12.03 -8.56
C GLY A 60 2.75 -12.82 -9.76
N SER A 61 3.66 -13.07 -10.70
CA SER A 61 3.99 -14.46 -11.04
C SER A 61 5.35 -14.51 -11.74
N ARG A 62 6.44 -14.41 -10.96
CA ARG A 62 7.63 -15.18 -11.35
C ARG A 62 7.43 -16.57 -10.77
N THR A 63 6.67 -17.36 -11.50
CA THR A 63 6.64 -18.81 -11.41
C THR A 63 8.07 -19.30 -11.20
N GLY A 64 8.36 -19.90 -10.05
CA GLY A 64 9.62 -20.59 -9.85
C GLY A 64 9.76 -21.69 -10.89
N PRO A 65 10.94 -21.89 -11.50
CA PRO A 65 11.18 -23.08 -12.28
C PRO A 65 11.38 -24.24 -11.28
N SER A 66 10.32 -25.00 -11.04
CA SER A 66 10.43 -26.37 -10.56
C SER A 66 10.86 -27.25 -11.74
N THR A 67 11.96 -28.00 -11.57
CA THR A 67 12.33 -29.33 -12.16
C THR A 67 13.85 -29.42 -12.43
N PRO A 68 14.44 -30.62 -12.62
CA PRO A 68 14.32 -31.86 -11.84
C PRO A 68 15.72 -32.44 -11.47
N GLY A 69 15.76 -33.44 -10.58
CA GLY A 69 17.00 -34.02 -10.06
C GLY A 69 17.93 -34.64 -11.11
N THR A 70 19.21 -34.30 -11.04
CA THR A 70 20.28 -35.05 -11.70
C THR A 70 20.90 -36.04 -10.74
N ARG A 71 20.47 -37.31 -10.85
CA ARG A 71 21.29 -38.48 -10.49
C ARG A 71 22.51 -38.45 -11.42
N ARG A 72 23.72 -38.25 -10.86
CA ARG A 72 24.97 -38.61 -11.54
C ARG A 72 25.57 -39.80 -10.82
N GLU A 73 25.48 -40.92 -11.51
CA GLU A 73 26.22 -42.15 -11.28
C GLU A 73 27.46 -42.08 -12.17
N GLN A 74 28.64 -42.10 -11.53
CA GLN A 74 29.95 -42.61 -11.96
C GLN A 74 31.06 -41.96 -11.14
#